data_AF-A0A0M1HTV7-F1
#
_entry.id   AF-A0A0M1HTV7-F1
#
_cell.length_a   1.000
_cell.length_b   1.000
_cell.length_c   1.000
_cell.angle_alpha   90.00
_cell.angle_beta   90.00
_cell.angle_gamma   90.00
#
_symmetry.space_group_name_H-M   'P 1'
#
loop_
_entity.id
_entity.type
_entity.pdbx_description
1 polymer ?
#
loop_
_entity_poly.entity_id
_entity_poly.type
_entity_poly.pdbx_seq_one_letter_code
_entity_poly.pdbx_strand_id
1 'polypeptide(L)' 'MPNSDVALSDQEKELIQEVQKLMGHETIEETIQFLARERIREMLAKLVGDEVNRNRHNFR' A
#
# COMPACT_ATOMS: atom_id res chain seq x y z
N MET A 1 1.27 -11.75 16.64
CA MET A 1 0.40 -11.12 15.62
C MET A 1 -0.51 -12.19 15.07
N PRO A 2 -1.77 -11.92 14.69
CA PRO A 2 -2.59 -12.94 14.07
C PRO A 2 -1.96 -13.26 12.70
N ASN A 3 -1.39 -14.46 12.56
CA ASN A 3 -0.91 -15.01 11.29
C ASN A 3 -2.14 -15.40 10.46
N SER A 4 -2.83 -14.38 9.94
CA SER A 4 -3.92 -14.59 9.00
C SER A 4 -3.26 -14.87 7.66
N ASP A 5 -3.20 -16.13 7.26
CA ASP A 5 -2.68 -16.51 5.95
C ASP A 5 -3.56 -15.88 4.88
N VAL A 6 -3.00 -14.92 4.14
CA VAL A 6 -3.65 -14.31 2.98
C VAL A 6 -3.32 -15.19 1.78
N ALA A 7 -4.31 -15.95 1.31
CA ALA A 7 -4.16 -16.72 0.09
C ALA A 7 -4.19 -15.79 -1.13
N LEU A 8 -3.04 -15.64 -1.78
CA LEU A 8 -2.92 -14.98 -3.08
C LEU A 8 -3.27 -15.97 -4.19
N SER A 9 -4.04 -15.51 -5.17
CA SER A 9 -4.21 -16.22 -6.45
C SER A 9 -2.89 -16.31 -7.21
N ASP A 10 -2.82 -17.23 -8.17
CA ASP A 10 -1.60 -17.42 -8.96
C ASP A 10 -1.24 -16.17 -9.77
N GLN A 11 -2.24 -15.47 -10.30
CA GLN A 11 -2.05 -14.21 -11.00
C GLN A 11 -1.52 -13.09 -10.09
N GLU A 12 -2.02 -12.99 -8.85
CA GLU A 12 -1.51 -12.02 -7.87
C GLU A 12 -0.07 -12.32 -7.48
N LYS A 13 0.29 -13.60 -7.36
CA LYS A 13 1.68 -14.01 -7.08
C LYS A 13 2.61 -13.65 -8.23
N GLU A 14 2.23 -13.90 -9.47
CA GLU A 14 3.04 -13.52 -10.64
C GLU A 14 3.29 -12.01 -10.66
N LEU A 15 2.26 -11.21 -10.45
CA LEU A 15 2.37 -9.75 -10.39
C LEU A 15 3.32 -9.32 -9.27
N ILE A 16 3.18 -9.89 -8.07
CA ILE A 16 4.05 -9.54 -6.93
C ILE A 16 5.50 -9.96 -7.20
N GLN A 17 5.74 -11.09 -7.88
CA GLN A 17 7.09 -11.52 -8.27
C GLN A 17 7.73 -10.60 -9.30
N GLU A 18 6.96 -10.05 -10.24
CA GLU A 18 7.46 -9.02 -11.16
C GLU A 18 7.88 -7.75 -10.39
N VAL A 19 7.03 -7.29 -9.47
CA VAL A 19 7.35 -6.13 -8.62
C VAL A 19 8.55 -6.42 -7.73
N GLN A 20 8.64 -7.61 -7.15
CA GLN A 20 9.79 -8.04 -6.33
C GLN A 20 11.10 -7.90 -7.12
N LYS A 21 11.15 -8.43 -8.35
CA LYS A 21 12.33 -8.35 -9.22
C LYS A 21 12.68 -6.91 -9.58
N LEU A 22 11.68 -6.09 -9.90
CA LEU A 22 11.88 -4.68 -10.25
C LEU A 22 12.42 -3.86 -9.08
N MET A 23 11.97 -4.17 -7.85
CA MET A 23 12.36 -3.45 -6.64
C MET A 23 13.62 -4.02 -5.96
N GLY A 24 14.03 -5.24 -6.33
CA GLY A 24 15.19 -5.90 -5.76
C GLY A 24 14.98 -6.44 -4.35
N HIS A 25 13.74 -6.74 -3.96
CA HIS A 25 13.43 -7.31 -2.64
C HIS A 25 13.77 -8.81 -2.58
N GLU A 26 14.19 -9.27 -1.41
CA GLU A 26 14.64 -10.66 -1.22
C GLU A 26 13.46 -11.64 -1.18
N THR A 27 12.29 -11.19 -0.69
CA THR A 27 11.11 -12.05 -0.52
C THR A 27 9.80 -11.42 -1.01
N ILE A 28 8.82 -12.28 -1.25
CA ILE A 28 7.43 -11.88 -1.56
C ILE A 28 6.83 -11.14 -0.35
N GLU A 29 6.99 -11.65 0.87
CA GLU A 29 6.56 -10.97 2.10
C GLU A 29 7.12 -9.56 2.23
N GLU A 30 8.42 -9.36 2.00
CA GLU A 30 9.04 -8.04 2.04
C GLU A 30 8.40 -7.09 1.03
N THR A 31 8.15 -7.58 -0.18
CA THR A 31 7.48 -6.82 -1.24
C THR A 31 6.06 -6.44 -0.84
N ILE A 32 5.28 -7.36 -0.30
CA ILE A 32 3.91 -7.10 0.16
C ILE A 32 3.92 -6.07 1.29
N GLN A 33 4.83 -6.21 2.27
CA GLN A 33 4.96 -5.26 3.36
C GLN A 33 5.33 -3.86 2.88
N PHE A 34 6.25 -3.76 1.92
CA PHE A 34 6.61 -2.50 1.30
C PHE A 34 5.40 -1.85 0.62
N LEU A 35 4.73 -2.59 -0.26
CA LEU A 35 3.56 -2.09 -1.00
C LEU A 35 2.43 -1.66 -0.07
N ALA A 36 2.16 -2.43 0.99
CA ALA A 36 1.16 -2.09 1.98
C ALA A 36 1.50 -0.78 2.71
N ARG A 37 2.75 -0.58 3.11
CA ARG A 37 3.21 0.67 3.77
C ARG A 37 3.04 1.87 2.84
N GLU A 38 3.44 1.75 1.58
CA GLU A 38 3.30 2.83 0.60
C GLU A 38 1.83 3.17 0.36
N ARG A 39 0.96 2.16 0.25
CA ARG A 39 -0.49 2.39 0.11
C ARG A 39 -1.09 3.10 1.32
N ILE A 40 -0.71 2.69 2.54
CA ILE A 40 -1.15 3.36 3.77
C ILE A 40 -0.70 4.82 3.78
N ARG A 41 0.56 5.10 3.43
CA ARG A 41 1.09 6.48 3.35
C ARG A 41 0.32 7.32 2.34
N GLU A 42 0.04 6.78 1.16
CA GLU A 42 -0.75 7.45 0.13
C GLU A 42 -2.17 7.79 0.62
N MET A 43 -2.84 6.83 1.27
CA MET A 43 -4.17 7.02 1.84
C MET A 43 -4.18 8.09 2.94
N LEU A 44 -3.20 8.07 3.84
CA LEU A 44 -3.06 9.08 4.89
C LEU A 44 -2.81 10.47 4.31
N ALA A 45 -1.93 10.59 3.31
CA ALA A 45 -1.66 11.86 2.64
C ALA A 45 -2.91 12.43 1.96
N LYS A 46 -3.70 11.58 1.29
CA LYS A 46 -4.99 11.96 0.69
C LYS A 46 -5.98 12.45 1.74
N LEU A 47 -6.13 11.73 2.85
CA LEU A 47 -7.03 12.12 3.94
C LEU A 47 -6.66 13.49 4.52
N VAL A 48 -5.37 13.76 4.75
CA VAL A 48 -4.91 15.06 5.24
C VAL A 48 -5.18 16.16 4.20
N GLY A 49 -4.92 15.90 2.92
CA GLY A 49 -5.20 16.86 1.84
C GLY A 49 -6.69 17.19 1.72
N ASP A 50 -7.55 16.18 1.76
CA ASP A 50 -9.01 16.34 1.73
C ASP A 50 -9.51 17.14 2.94
N GLU A 51 -8.95 16.88 4.12
CA GLU A 51 -9.30 17.60 5.35
C GLU A 51 -8.91 19.07 5.30
N VAL A 52 -7.71 19.39 4.80
CA VAL A 52 -7.26 20.78 4.59
C VAL A 52 -8.18 21.50 3.59
N ASN A 53 -8.57 20.82 2.51
CA ASN A 53 -9.46 21.39 1.50
C ASN A 53 -10.88 21.65 2.03
N ARG A 54 -11.44 20.72 2.82
CA ARG A 54 -12.74 20.88 3.49
C ARG A 54 -12.73 22.06 4.45
N ASN A 55 -11.71 22.15 5.31
CA ASN A 55 -11.61 23.25 6.27
C ASN A 55 -11.45 24.61 5.57
N ARG A 56 -10.68 24.70 4.48
CA ARG A 56 -10.58 25.94 3.68
C ARG A 56 -11.90 26.39 3.06
N HIS A 57 -12.83 25.47 2.77
CA HIS A 57 -14.15 25.81 2.24
C HIS A 57 -15.08 26.38 3.32
N ASN A 58 -14.88 25.98 4.58
CA ASN A 58 -15.71 26.39 5.72
C ASN A 58 -15.31 27.75 6.33
N PHE A 59 -14.21 28.36 5.87
CA PHE A 59 -13.74 29.70 6.29
C PHE A 59 -13.97 30.78 5.21
N ARG A 60 -14.86 30.54 4.24
CA ARG A 60 -15.29 31.52 3.24
C ARG A 60 -16.75 31.90 3.40
#